data_AF-A0A955TER9-F1
#
_entry.id   AF-A0A955TER9-F1
#
_cell.length_a   1.000
_cell.length_b   1.000
_cell.length_c   1.000
_cell.angle_alpha   90.00
_cell.angle_beta   90.00
_cell.angle_gamma   90.00
#
_symmetry.space_group_name_H-M   'P 1'
#
loop_
_entity.id
_entity.type
_entity.pdbx_description
1 polymer ?
#
loop_
_entity_poly.entity_id
_entity_poly.type
_entity_poly.pdbx_seq_one_letter_code
_entity_poly.pdbx_strand_id
1 'polypeptide(L)'
;MLADLARIPYPDIDPVFFRIGPLALRWYGLMYLLGLAGAYWLIKSRAATKNVSLPPQQLSDLIVYAAFGVFLGGRLGYVLFYNLPFYLDHPLKIFAVWEGGMSFHGGLIGT
;
A
#
# COMPACT_ATOMS: atom_id res chain seq x y z
N MET A 1 -22.33 30.03 15.79
CA MET A 1 -21.57 30.72 16.85
C MET A 1 -21.13 29.80 17.98
N LEU A 2 -22.01 29.01 18.63
CA LEU A 2 -21.58 27.98 19.62
C LEU A 2 -21.13 26.65 19.00
N ALA A 3 -21.61 26.31 17.80
CA ALA A 3 -21.22 25.08 17.09
C ALA A 3 -19.76 25.08 16.60
N ASP A 4 -19.16 26.27 16.45
CA ASP A 4 -17.81 26.46 15.93
C ASP A 4 -16.74 26.28 17.02
N LEU A 5 -17.10 26.49 18.30
CA LEU A 5 -16.21 26.35 19.45
C LEU A 5 -15.99 24.88 19.87
N ALA A 6 -16.85 23.96 19.40
CA ALA A 6 -16.78 22.52 19.72
C ALA A 6 -16.08 21.69 18.62
N ARG A 7 -15.59 22.31 17.55
CA ARG A 7 -14.98 21.61 16.41
C ARG A 7 -13.50 21.94 16.33
N ILE A 8 -12.66 20.93 16.55
CA ILE A 8 -11.25 21.00 16.17
C ILE A 8 -11.22 20.88 14.63
N PRO A 9 -10.77 21.90 13.90
CA PRO A 9 -10.68 21.81 12.44
C PRO A 9 -9.67 20.73 12.05
N TYR A 10 -9.91 20.06 10.92
CA TYR A 10 -8.94 19.12 10.39
C TYR A 10 -7.63 19.88 10.05
N PRO A 11 -6.45 19.35 10.46
CA PRO A 11 -5.18 20.00 10.15
C PRO A 11 -4.96 20.13 8.64
N ASP A 12 -4.48 21.30 8.22
CA ASP A 12 -4.10 21.53 6.82
C ASP A 12 -2.69 20.99 6.58
N ILE A 13 -2.60 19.70 6.23
CA ILE A 13 -1.34 18.99 5.94
C ILE A 13 -1.28 18.70 4.45
N ASP A 14 -0.24 19.21 3.77
CA ASP A 14 0.00 18.85 2.37
C ASP A 14 0.18 17.33 2.26
N PRO A 15 -0.65 16.62 1.46
CA PRO A 15 -0.54 15.18 1.30
C PRO A 15 0.76 14.74 0.62
N VAL A 16 1.48 15.64 -0.07
CA VAL A 16 2.74 15.40 -0.74
C VAL A 16 3.89 15.88 0.15
N PHE A 17 4.72 14.95 0.62
CA PHE A 17 5.87 15.29 1.47
C PHE A 17 7.13 15.61 0.67
N PHE A 18 7.22 15.09 -0.55
CA PHE A 18 8.34 15.32 -1.44
C PHE A 18 7.91 15.19 -2.90
N ARG A 19 8.48 16.01 -3.77
CA ARG A 19 8.15 16.04 -5.20
C ARG A 19 9.42 16.06 -6.03
N ILE A 20 9.47 15.22 -7.06
CA ILE A 20 10.53 15.20 -8.07
C ILE A 20 9.87 15.31 -9.45
N GLY A 21 9.85 16.51 -10.03
CA GLY A 21 9.15 16.77 -11.29
C GLY A 21 7.66 16.39 -11.21
N PRO A 22 7.13 15.54 -12.11
CA PRO A 22 5.74 15.09 -12.07
C PRO A 22 5.45 14.04 -10.97
N LEU A 23 6.49 13.47 -10.35
CA LEU A 23 6.33 12.43 -9.33
C LEU A 23 6.09 13.06 -7.95
N ALA A 24 4.90 12.86 -7.42
CA ALA A 24 4.50 13.29 -6.08
C ALA A 24 4.57 12.12 -5.08
N LEU A 25 5.49 12.17 -4.13
CA LEU A 25 5.57 11.20 -3.04
C LEU A 25 4.66 11.65 -1.90
N ARG A 26 3.71 10.80 -1.53
CA ARG A 26 2.65 11.12 -0.57
C ARG A 26 2.91 10.48 0.80
N TRP A 27 2.46 11.15 1.85
CA TRP A 27 2.69 10.70 3.23
C TRP A 27 2.19 9.27 3.48
N TYR A 28 1.00 8.93 2.96
CA TYR A 28 0.45 7.59 3.15
C TYR A 28 1.35 6.50 2.53
N GLY A 29 1.99 6.79 1.40
CA GLY A 29 2.90 5.85 0.74
C GLY A 29 4.15 5.62 1.57
N LEU A 30 4.70 6.68 2.16
CA LEU A 30 5.79 6.58 3.13
C LEU A 30 5.38 5.75 4.35
N MET A 31 4.17 5.97 4.88
CA MET A 31 3.68 5.21 6.03
C MET A 31 3.51 3.71 5.70
N TYR A 32 3.13 3.34 4.48
CA TYR A 32 3.12 1.94 4.06
C TYR A 32 4.53 1.33 4.06
N LEU A 33 5.53 2.03 3.53
CA LEU A 33 6.91 1.56 3.53
C LEU A 33 7.44 1.38 4.97
N LEU A 34 7.17 2.34 5.85
CA LEU A 34 7.53 2.24 7.27
C LEU A 34 6.82 1.08 7.96
N GLY A 35 5.54 0.82 7.62
CA GLY A 35 4.79 -0.33 8.12
C GLY A 35 5.42 -1.66 7.72
N LEU A 36 5.80 -1.82 6.45
CA LEU A 36 6.47 -3.04 5.96
C LEU A 36 7.86 -3.22 6.60
N ALA A 37 8.65 -2.14 6.69
CA ALA A 37 9.95 -2.16 7.36
C ALA A 37 9.81 -2.51 8.85
N GLY A 38 8.79 -1.95 9.52
CA GLY A 38 8.45 -2.25 10.90
C GLY A 38 8.05 -3.72 11.09
N ALA A 39 7.26 -4.28 10.17
CA ALA A 39 6.89 -5.70 10.19
C ALA A 39 8.11 -6.60 10.04
N TYR A 40 9.00 -6.31 9.07
CA TYR A 40 10.26 -7.04 8.91
C TYR A 40 11.09 -7.02 10.21
N TRP A 41 11.30 -5.83 10.78
CA TRP A 41 12.11 -5.67 11.99
C TRP A 41 11.48 -6.39 13.19
N LEU A 42 10.17 -6.28 13.35
CA LEU A 42 9.44 -6.94 14.43
C LEU A 42 9.52 -8.46 14.31
N ILE A 43 9.26 -9.02 13.12
CA ILE A 43 9.32 -10.48 12.91
C ILE A 43 10.75 -10.98 13.16
N LYS A 44 11.76 -10.30 12.62
CA LYS A 44 13.17 -10.64 12.84
C LYS A 44 13.53 -10.63 14.33
N SER A 45 13.15 -9.58 15.04
CA SER A 45 13.40 -9.43 16.48
C SER A 45 12.73 -10.54 17.28
N ARG A 46 11.47 -10.87 16.97
CA ARG A 46 10.73 -11.94 17.67
C ARG A 46 11.23 -13.34 17.34
N ALA A 47 11.67 -13.59 16.10
CA ALA A 47 12.26 -14.87 15.73
C ALA A 47 13.53 -15.15 16.53
N ALA A 48 14.39 -14.12 16.67
CA ALA A 48 15.60 -14.21 17.47
C ALA A 48 15.30 -14.47 18.96
N THR A 49 14.33 -13.78 19.56
CA THR A 49 14.01 -13.98 20.99
C THR A 49 13.33 -15.31 21.28
N LYS A 50 12.62 -15.90 20.31
CA LYS A 50 11.94 -17.19 20.45
C LYS A 50 12.76 -18.38 19.95
N ASN A 51 14.03 -18.19 19.56
CA ASN A 51 14.87 -19.22 18.94
C ASN A 51 14.19 -19.93 17.75
N VAL A 52 13.39 -19.18 16.97
CA VAL A 52 12.79 -19.69 15.73
C VAL A 52 13.85 -19.58 14.64
N SER A 53 14.17 -20.71 14.01
CA SER A 53 15.05 -20.72 12.83
C SER A 53 14.30 -20.09 11.66
N LEU A 54 14.56 -18.80 11.42
CA LEU A 54 14.02 -18.05 10.30
C LEU A 54 15.17 -17.44 9.50
N PRO A 55 15.56 -18.04 8.37
CA PRO A 55 16.56 -17.49 7.47
C PRO A 55 16.19 -16.06 7.06
N PRO A 56 17.13 -15.10 7.11
CA PRO A 56 16.85 -13.71 6.73
C PRO A 56 16.26 -13.57 5.33
N GLN A 57 16.68 -14.44 4.40
CA GLN A 57 16.17 -14.51 3.04
C GLN A 57 14.68 -14.86 3.00
N GLN A 58 14.23 -15.86 3.77
CA GLN A 58 12.82 -16.24 3.80
C GLN A 58 11.94 -15.12 4.35
N LEU A 59 12.44 -14.39 5.36
CA LEU A 59 11.74 -13.23 5.89
C LEU A 59 11.68 -12.07 4.87
N SER A 60 12.78 -11.77 4.16
CA SER A 60 12.74 -10.76 3.11
C SER A 60 11.81 -11.16 1.97
N ASP A 61 11.87 -12.42 1.54
CA ASP A 61 11.02 -12.96 0.48
C ASP A 61 9.54 -12.86 0.88
N LEU A 62 9.19 -13.19 2.13
CA LEU A 62 7.82 -13.03 2.64
C LEU A 62 7.33 -11.57 2.53
N ILE A 63 8.12 -10.61 3.01
CA ILE A 63 7.72 -9.19 2.98
C ILE A 63 7.61 -8.68 1.54
N VAL A 64 8.53 -9.07 0.67
CA VAL A 64 8.54 -8.69 -0.74
C VAL A 64 7.33 -9.29 -1.47
N TYR A 65 7.09 -10.60 -1.32
CA TYR A 65 5.95 -11.26 -1.97
C TYR A 65 4.62 -10.76 -1.44
N ALA A 66 4.49 -10.49 -0.14
CA ALA A 66 3.30 -9.84 0.40
C ALA A 66 3.06 -8.46 -0.22
N ALA A 67 4.10 -7.62 -0.33
CA ALA A 67 3.98 -6.30 -0.94
C ALA A 67 3.60 -6.37 -2.43
N PHE A 68 4.21 -7.28 -3.20
CA PHE A 68 3.82 -7.54 -4.58
C PHE A 68 2.40 -8.10 -4.69
N GLY A 69 2.00 -8.98 -3.76
CA GLY A 69 0.67 -9.55 -3.64
C GLY A 69 -0.41 -8.49 -3.46
N VAL A 70 -0.24 -7.59 -2.47
CA VAL A 70 -1.11 -6.42 -2.27
C VAL A 70 -1.23 -5.61 -3.55
N PHE A 71 -0.11 -5.32 -4.20
CA PHE A 71 -0.06 -4.44 -5.36
C PHE A 71 -0.74 -5.07 -6.59
N LEU A 72 -0.37 -6.29 -6.95
CA LEU A 72 -0.94 -7.00 -8.10
C LEU A 72 -2.38 -7.39 -7.86
N GLY A 73 -2.68 -7.97 -6.69
CA GLY A 73 -4.04 -8.34 -6.29
C GLY A 73 -4.95 -7.12 -6.24
N GLY A 74 -4.47 -6.01 -5.68
CA GLY A 74 -5.24 -4.76 -5.62
C GLY A 74 -5.54 -4.22 -7.02
N ARG A 75 -4.56 -4.25 -7.93
CA ARG A 75 -4.78 -3.79 -9.30
C ARG A 75 -5.75 -4.70 -10.07
N LEU A 76 -5.52 -6.01 -10.05
CA LEU A 76 -6.37 -6.98 -10.74
C LEU A 76 -7.78 -7.01 -10.15
N GLY A 77 -7.92 -6.97 -8.83
CA GLY A 77 -9.22 -6.86 -8.18
C GLY A 77 -9.97 -5.59 -8.56
N TYR A 78 -9.26 -4.46 -8.76
CA TYR A 78 -9.91 -3.25 -9.27
C TYR A 78 -10.44 -3.45 -10.69
N VAL A 79 -9.58 -3.95 -11.57
CA VAL A 79 -9.91 -4.22 -12.99
C VAL A 79 -11.12 -5.16 -13.08
N LEU A 80 -11.07 -6.30 -12.39
CA LEU A 80 -12.07 -7.35 -12.51
C LEU A 80 -13.40 -6.98 -11.85
N PHE A 81 -13.38 -6.36 -10.66
CA PHE A 81 -14.59 -6.17 -9.86
C PHE A 81 -15.25 -4.82 -10.05
N TYR A 82 -14.52 -3.79 -10.50
CA TYR A 82 -15.04 -2.42 -10.52
C TYR A 82 -15.17 -1.81 -11.91
N ASN A 83 -14.35 -2.20 -12.89
CA ASN A 83 -14.39 -1.56 -14.20
C ASN A 83 -13.96 -2.47 -15.37
N LEU A 84 -14.36 -3.74 -15.33
CA LEU A 84 -13.94 -4.75 -16.31
C LEU A 84 -14.22 -4.34 -17.78
N PRO A 85 -15.42 -3.80 -18.14
CA PRO A 85 -15.69 -3.44 -19.53
C PRO A 85 -14.67 -2.46 -20.12
N PHE A 86 -14.28 -1.43 -19.36
CA PHE A 86 -13.28 -0.46 -19.79
C PHE A 86 -11.92 -1.09 -20.10
N TYR A 87 -11.49 -2.04 -19.27
CA TYR A 87 -10.19 -2.70 -19.45
C TYR A 87 -10.20 -3.76 -20.55
N LEU A 88 -11.36 -4.28 -20.94
CA LEU A 88 -11.48 -5.11 -22.15
C LEU A 88 -11.25 -4.28 -23.41
N ASP A 89 -11.76 -3.05 -23.46
CA ASP A 89 -11.54 -2.13 -24.57
C ASP A 89 -10.13 -1.51 -24.57
N HIS A 90 -9.51 -1.41 -23.39
CA HIS A 90 -8.19 -0.83 -23.19
C HIS A 90 -7.25 -1.71 -22.35
N PRO A 91 -6.82 -2.89 -22.83
CA PRO A 91 -6.08 -3.87 -22.02
C PRO A 91 -4.75 -3.33 -21.48
N LEU A 92 -4.06 -2.46 -22.21
CA LEU A 92 -2.80 -1.86 -21.73
C LEU A 92 -3.00 -0.93 -20.53
N LYS A 93 -4.20 -0.39 -20.31
CA LYS A 93 -4.50 0.45 -19.13
C LYS A 93 -4.44 -0.34 -17.83
N ILE A 94 -4.47 -1.67 -17.86
CA ILE A 94 -4.27 -2.51 -16.66
C ILE A 94 -2.93 -2.16 -15.98
N PHE A 95 -1.89 -1.79 -16.73
CA PHE A 95 -0.58 -1.43 -16.17
C PHE A 95 -0.47 0.03 -15.71
N ALA A 96 -1.44 0.89 -16.05
CA ALA A 96 -1.44 2.32 -15.75
C ALA A 96 -1.85 2.62 -14.29
N VAL A 97 -1.10 2.09 -13.33
CA VAL A 97 -1.38 2.19 -11.88
C VAL A 97 -1.32 3.62 -11.32
N TRP A 98 -0.63 4.54 -12.02
CA TRP A 98 -0.55 5.95 -11.65
C TRP A 98 -1.88 6.70 -11.85
N GLU A 99 -2.80 6.15 -12.62
CA GLU A 99 -4.17 6.68 -12.79
C GLU A 99 -5.06 6.31 -11.59
N GLY A 100 -4.51 5.61 -10.59
CA GLY A 100 -5.25 5.07 -9.46
C GLY A 100 -5.96 3.77 -9.82
N GLY A 101 -6.99 3.43 -9.04
CA GLY A 101 -7.75 2.19 -9.22
C GLY A 101 -7.07 0.98 -8.60
N MET A 102 -7.22 0.87 -7.28
CA MET A 102 -6.75 -0.26 -6.47
C MET A 102 -7.91 -0.78 -5.62
N SER A 103 -8.07 -2.09 -5.56
CA SER A 103 -9.07 -2.78 -4.75
C SER A 103 -8.45 -3.22 -3.43
N PHE A 104 -9.08 -2.83 -2.31
CA PHE A 104 -8.69 -3.35 -1.00
C PHE A 104 -8.84 -4.88 -0.93
N HIS A 105 -9.99 -5.41 -1.37
CA HIS A 105 -10.28 -6.85 -1.34
C HIS A 105 -9.31 -7.63 -2.22
N GLY A 106 -8.99 -7.10 -3.40
CA GLY A 106 -8.00 -7.71 -4.29
C GLY A 106 -6.62 -7.75 -3.64
N GLY A 107 -6.21 -6.67 -2.98
CA GLY A 107 -4.96 -6.61 -2.25
C GLY A 107 -4.92 -7.63 -1.12
N LEU A 108 -5.98 -7.72 -0.31
CA LEU A 108 -6.10 -8.69 0.77
C LEU A 108 -6.02 -10.15 0.28
N ILE A 109 -6.69 -10.49 -0.82
CA ILE A 109 -6.65 -11.84 -1.41
C ILE A 109 -5.27 -12.17 -1.97
N GLY A 110 -4.56 -11.17 -2.50
CA GLY A 110 -3.24 -11.36 -3.09
C GLY A 110 -2.08 -11.45 -2.10
N THR A 111 -2.28 -11.04 -0.85
CA THR A 111 -1.23 -10.98 0.20
C THR A 111 -1.13 -12.30 0.95
#